data_AF-A0A3M6CR89-F1
#
_entry.id   AF-A0A3M6CR89-F1
#
_cell.length_a   1.000
_cell.length_b   1.000
_cell.length_c   1.000
_cell.angle_alpha   90.00
_cell.angle_beta   90.00
_cell.angle_gamma   90.00
#
_symmetry.space_group_name_H-M   'P 1'
#
loop_
_entity.id
_entity.type
_entity.pdbx_description
1 polymer ?
#
loop_
_entity_poly.entity_id
_entity_poly.type
_entity_poly.pdbx_seq_one_letter_code
_entity_poly.pdbx_strand_id
1 'polypeptide(L)'
;MINDHIPDEAEIAAAFDANGNLLALQAGQDLSWDRRNQLQQVRPVIRESGNDDSERYSYDASGQRLRKVRTTQAKAVTHIADVRYLPGLEIRTDSATGETLHVVIAQGGRNNVRVLHWASGKPDALENDQTRYTLDDHLGCGTLELDAQGQLISQESYYPFGGTSWWAGRNAIEANYKTVRYSGKERDATGLYYYGLRYYAPWLQRWINPDPAGIEDGLNLYGTLRNNPLTFIDAGGGVADIPKHIHYIWLGAAKPLMKHLSGIKRNAALNPKYDVTLHLDLRGDDDSGIKSELDDAEKIKVSRLRDEEFFGVFKGTKSHDIYENLYGDDPRNYAAASDVLRYSLINHYGGIYSDADDTFTRGIKVDDFLTKPNRVFTLRPTDTPWEKDEFVIPNSSFASPARNPVLTRLEKKVVKRHSTYRAEDFGKYLSSLTDVEDRMKIVSWVTGPKVFTDVLLKEDRGLKRLFSAIINQEIHGKELKKQEQHHSEIEKRMVISRFIRFGSSNSWR
;
A
#
# COMPACT_ATOMS: atom_id res chain seq x y z
N MET A 1 12.24 7.25 -34.78
CA MET A 1 13.33 6.79 -35.65
C MET A 1 14.61 6.86 -34.85
N ILE A 2 15.43 5.82 -34.89
CA ILE A 2 16.81 5.85 -34.39
C ILE A 2 17.67 5.93 -35.66
N ASN A 3 18.60 6.91 -35.74
CA ASN A 3 19.47 7.10 -36.90
C ASN A 3 18.74 7.07 -38.27
N ASP A 4 17.63 7.81 -38.38
CA ASP A 4 16.81 7.93 -39.59
C ASP A 4 16.13 6.65 -40.11
N HIS A 5 15.98 5.61 -39.27
CA HIS A 5 15.12 4.46 -39.58
C HIS A 5 14.21 4.04 -38.42
N ILE A 6 13.23 3.20 -38.74
CA ILE A 6 12.38 2.55 -37.74
C ILE A 6 13.24 1.49 -37.04
N PRO A 7 13.30 1.49 -35.70
CA PRO A 7 14.12 0.51 -34.99
C PRO A 7 13.56 -0.90 -35.15
N ASP A 8 14.45 -1.89 -35.28
CA ASP A 8 14.09 -3.30 -35.29
C ASP A 8 13.85 -3.86 -33.86
N GLU A 9 13.44 -5.12 -33.75
CA GLU A 9 13.18 -5.75 -32.45
C GLU A 9 14.43 -5.85 -31.57
N ALA A 10 15.62 -6.00 -32.15
CA ALA A 10 16.86 -6.11 -31.41
C ALA A 10 17.28 -4.75 -30.83
N GLU A 11 17.10 -3.67 -31.60
CA GLU A 11 17.33 -2.30 -31.15
C GLU A 11 16.33 -1.87 -30.07
N ILE A 12 15.05 -2.25 -30.22
CA ILE A 12 14.04 -2.04 -29.19
C ILE A 12 14.43 -2.81 -27.93
N ALA A 13 14.79 -4.09 -28.03
CA ALA A 13 15.19 -4.89 -26.88
C ALA A 13 16.45 -4.32 -26.19
N ALA A 14 17.42 -3.84 -26.97
CA ALA A 14 18.64 -3.23 -26.45
C ALA A 14 18.40 -1.90 -25.70
N ALA A 15 17.27 -1.25 -25.93
CA ALA A 15 16.88 -0.04 -25.20
C ALA A 15 16.42 -0.32 -23.76
N PHE A 16 16.22 -1.58 -23.38
CA PHE A 16 15.75 -1.98 -22.05
C PHE A 16 16.71 -2.97 -21.39
N ASP A 17 16.71 -3.02 -20.06
CA ASP A 17 17.35 -4.10 -19.31
C ASP A 17 16.50 -5.40 -19.35
N ALA A 18 17.06 -6.49 -18.81
CA ALA A 18 16.38 -7.78 -18.75
C ALA A 18 15.09 -7.79 -17.89
N ASN A 19 14.86 -6.76 -17.07
CA ASN A 19 13.64 -6.59 -16.30
C ASN A 19 12.64 -5.66 -16.99
N GLY A 20 12.95 -5.13 -18.19
CA GLY A 20 12.10 -4.21 -18.94
C GLY A 20 12.27 -2.74 -18.57
N ASN A 21 13.31 -2.35 -17.84
CA ASN A 21 13.52 -0.94 -17.50
C ASN A 21 14.25 -0.20 -18.63
N LEU A 22 13.79 0.99 -19.01
CA LEU A 22 14.39 1.79 -20.09
C LEU A 22 15.81 2.24 -19.72
N LEU A 23 16.78 2.05 -20.61
CA LEU A 23 18.20 2.35 -20.35
C LEU A 23 18.64 3.76 -20.77
N ALA A 24 17.91 4.40 -21.68
CA ALA A 24 18.18 5.77 -22.11
C ALA A 24 16.86 6.54 -22.28
N LEU A 25 16.75 7.70 -21.64
CA LEU A 25 15.56 8.55 -21.70
C LEU A 25 15.44 9.24 -23.07
N GLN A 26 16.58 9.70 -23.57
CA GLN A 26 16.85 10.29 -24.88
C GLN A 26 18.30 9.95 -25.25
N ALA A 27 18.71 10.21 -26.48
CA ALA A 27 20.11 10.05 -26.88
C ALA A 27 21.02 10.85 -25.94
N GLY A 28 22.01 10.18 -25.33
CA GLY A 28 22.93 10.79 -24.36
C GLY A 28 22.38 11.02 -22.95
N GLN A 29 21.18 10.49 -22.64
CA GLN A 29 20.56 10.60 -21.32
C GLN A 29 20.35 9.22 -20.69
N ASP A 30 21.41 8.67 -20.11
CA ASP A 30 21.38 7.33 -19.54
C ASP A 30 20.55 7.23 -18.25
N LEU A 31 19.90 6.08 -18.10
CA LEU A 31 19.12 5.68 -16.93
C LEU A 31 19.78 4.46 -16.28
N SER A 32 19.87 4.46 -14.95
CA SER A 32 20.27 3.27 -14.19
C SER A 32 19.20 2.89 -13.18
N TRP A 33 19.08 1.59 -12.94
CA TRP A 33 18.01 1.00 -12.13
C TRP A 33 18.60 0.12 -11.05
N ASP A 34 17.94 0.08 -9.90
CA ASP A 34 18.29 -0.85 -8.84
C ASP A 34 17.68 -2.25 -9.07
N ARG A 35 18.07 -3.22 -8.24
CA ARG A 35 17.56 -4.60 -8.31
C ARG A 35 16.07 -4.74 -7.99
N ARG A 36 15.38 -3.66 -7.62
CA ARG A 36 13.96 -3.60 -7.28
C ARG A 36 13.17 -2.88 -8.38
N ASN A 37 13.77 -2.64 -9.55
CA ASN A 37 13.21 -1.88 -10.68
C ASN A 37 12.86 -0.44 -10.31
N GLN A 38 13.69 0.20 -9.47
CA GLN A 38 13.54 1.60 -9.08
C GLN A 38 14.61 2.45 -9.76
N LEU A 39 14.23 3.59 -10.32
CA LEU A 39 15.15 4.47 -11.05
C LEU A 39 16.20 5.03 -10.09
N GLN A 40 17.46 4.65 -10.24
CA GLN A 40 18.52 5.05 -9.33
C GLN A 40 19.17 6.37 -9.77
N GLN A 41 19.36 6.56 -11.08
CA GLN A 41 20.03 7.74 -11.62
C GLN A 41 19.56 8.06 -13.03
N VAL A 42 19.50 9.35 -13.35
CA VAL A 42 19.48 9.90 -14.71
C VAL A 42 20.73 10.73 -14.92
N ARG A 43 21.39 10.59 -16.08
CA ARG A 43 22.52 11.43 -16.49
C ARG A 43 22.12 12.33 -17.65
N PRO A 44 21.57 13.53 -17.40
CA PRO A 44 21.07 14.39 -18.47
C PRO A 44 22.17 14.97 -19.38
N VAL A 45 23.40 15.07 -18.88
CA VAL A 45 24.58 15.51 -19.65
C VAL A 45 25.75 14.60 -19.30
N ILE A 46 26.21 13.83 -20.29
CA ILE A 46 27.39 12.98 -20.21
C ILE A 46 28.56 13.72 -20.86
N ARG A 47 29.71 13.75 -20.18
CA ARG A 47 30.92 14.45 -20.67
C ARG A 47 32.03 13.44 -20.91
N GLU A 48 32.77 13.60 -22.01
CA GLU A 48 33.94 12.77 -22.32
C GLU A 48 35.06 12.93 -21.29
N SER A 49 35.20 14.15 -20.73
CA SER A 49 36.13 14.45 -19.65
C SER A 49 35.47 15.29 -18.56
N GLY A 50 35.78 14.99 -17.30
CA GLY A 50 35.18 15.62 -16.14
C GLY A 50 33.96 14.88 -15.60
N ASN A 51 33.22 15.52 -14.69
CA ASN A 51 32.05 14.92 -14.05
C ASN A 51 30.78 15.17 -14.88
N ASP A 52 29.91 14.17 -14.95
CA ASP A 52 28.58 14.28 -15.55
C ASP A 52 27.64 15.17 -14.71
N ASP A 53 26.59 15.66 -15.35
CA ASP A 53 25.40 16.09 -14.61
C ASP A 53 24.59 14.84 -14.24
N SER A 54 23.94 14.85 -13.07
CA SER A 54 23.13 13.71 -12.64
C SER A 54 21.95 14.11 -11.80
N GLU A 55 20.90 13.31 -11.85
CA GLU A 55 19.82 13.29 -10.85
C GLU A 55 19.72 11.89 -10.28
N ARG A 56 19.91 11.76 -8.97
CA ARG A 56 19.93 10.47 -8.25
C ARG A 56 18.80 10.39 -7.26
N TYR A 57 18.25 9.20 -7.10
CA TYR A 57 17.11 8.97 -6.22
C TYR A 57 17.43 7.90 -5.18
N SER A 58 16.78 8.01 -4.02
CA SER A 58 16.84 7.00 -2.97
C SER A 58 15.44 6.72 -2.47
N TYR A 59 15.18 5.45 -2.22
CA TYR A 59 13.86 4.95 -1.87
C TYR A 59 13.88 4.23 -0.54
N ASP A 60 12.72 4.17 0.08
CA ASP A 60 12.51 3.35 1.25
C ASP A 60 12.28 1.87 0.87
N ALA A 61 12.05 1.07 1.90
CA ALA A 61 11.68 -0.34 1.79
C ALA A 61 10.36 -0.59 1.03
N SER A 62 9.40 0.33 1.09
CA SER A 62 8.11 0.19 0.40
C SER A 62 8.23 0.50 -1.10
N GLY A 63 9.24 1.29 -1.47
CA GLY A 63 9.52 1.73 -2.82
C GLY A 63 9.26 3.23 -3.05
N GLN A 64 8.88 3.95 -2.01
CA GLN A 64 8.61 5.38 -2.04
C GLN A 64 9.91 6.18 -1.96
N ARG A 65 9.99 7.27 -2.73
CA ARG A 65 11.15 8.14 -2.81
C ARG A 65 11.34 8.92 -1.51
N LEU A 66 12.51 8.77 -0.90
CA LEU A 66 12.92 9.51 0.30
C LEU A 66 13.83 10.69 -0.04
N ARG A 67 14.58 10.60 -1.13
CA ARG A 67 15.55 11.62 -1.51
C ARG A 67 15.72 11.74 -3.01
N LYS A 68 15.92 12.96 -3.48
CA LYS A 68 16.35 13.31 -4.84
C LYS A 68 17.54 14.25 -4.75
N VAL A 69 18.64 13.94 -5.43
CA VAL A 69 19.84 14.78 -5.47
C VAL A 69 20.19 15.06 -6.92
N ARG A 70 20.11 16.32 -7.31
CA ARG A 70 20.57 16.80 -8.61
C ARG A 70 21.95 17.43 -8.45
N THR A 71 22.85 17.09 -9.36
CA THR A 71 24.21 17.63 -9.43
C THR A 71 24.43 18.17 -10.84
N THR A 72 24.79 19.45 -10.94
CA THR A 72 25.07 20.12 -12.22
C THR A 72 26.44 20.78 -12.18
N GLN A 73 27.24 20.61 -13.24
CA GLN A 73 28.56 21.22 -13.34
C GLN A 73 28.48 22.60 -13.99
N ALA A 74 28.97 23.63 -13.29
CA ALA A 74 29.09 25.00 -13.78
C ALA A 74 30.55 25.47 -13.73
N LYS A 75 31.25 25.39 -14.87
CA LYS A 75 32.68 25.68 -14.99
C LYS A 75 33.51 24.93 -13.93
N ALA A 76 34.01 25.62 -12.92
CA ALA A 76 34.84 25.06 -11.84
C ALA A 76 34.07 24.70 -10.57
N VAL A 77 32.75 24.92 -10.52
CA VAL A 77 31.91 24.70 -9.35
C VAL A 77 30.85 23.63 -9.65
N THR A 78 30.65 22.73 -8.69
CA THR A 78 29.55 21.76 -8.72
C THR A 78 28.39 22.30 -7.90
N HIS A 79 27.22 22.44 -8.51
CA HIS A 79 25.99 22.79 -7.80
C HIS A 79 25.21 21.53 -7.44
N ILE A 80 24.66 21.51 -6.22
CA ILE A 80 23.91 20.40 -5.66
C ILE A 80 22.55 20.93 -5.18
N ALA A 81 21.48 20.38 -5.75
CA ALA A 81 20.13 20.54 -5.23
C ALA A 81 19.67 19.21 -4.61
N ASP A 82 19.27 19.22 -3.34
CA ASP A 82 18.85 18.05 -2.57
C ASP A 82 17.41 18.25 -2.09
N VAL A 83 16.57 17.25 -2.30
CA VAL A 83 15.20 17.20 -1.78
C VAL A 83 15.08 15.96 -0.91
N ARG A 84 14.67 16.16 0.34
CA ARG A 84 14.30 15.09 1.27
C ARG A 84 12.80 15.10 1.48
N TYR A 85 12.17 13.96 1.27
CA TYR A 85 10.73 13.76 1.38
C TYR A 85 10.41 13.14 2.73
N LEU A 86 9.58 13.83 3.52
CA LEU A 86 9.12 13.42 4.85
C LEU A 86 7.58 13.48 4.90
N PRO A 87 6.93 12.84 5.89
CA PRO A 87 5.50 12.95 6.06
C PRO A 87 5.06 14.42 6.24
N GLY A 88 4.29 14.95 5.28
CA GLY A 88 3.79 16.32 5.30
C GLY A 88 4.85 17.42 5.09
N LEU A 89 6.08 17.07 4.70
CA LEU A 89 7.18 18.04 4.61
C LEU A 89 8.19 17.64 3.52
N GLU A 90 8.63 18.60 2.72
CA GLU A 90 9.85 18.47 1.92
C GLU A 90 10.90 19.46 2.43
N ILE A 91 12.14 18.99 2.56
CA ILE A 91 13.30 19.84 2.85
C ILE A 91 14.11 19.93 1.57
N ARG A 92 14.22 21.12 1.01
CA ARG A 92 14.89 21.43 -0.26
C ARG A 92 16.10 22.31 0.03
N THR A 93 17.29 21.90 -0.37
CA THR A 93 18.51 22.70 -0.25
C THR A 93 19.16 22.87 -1.60
N ASP A 94 19.67 24.07 -1.91
CA ASP A 94 20.38 24.36 -3.16
C ASP A 94 21.69 25.08 -2.88
N SER A 95 22.81 24.44 -3.25
CA SER A 95 24.15 25.00 -3.01
C SER A 95 24.51 26.17 -3.93
N ALA A 96 23.77 26.40 -5.02
CA ALA A 96 23.97 27.54 -5.90
C ALA A 96 23.39 28.83 -5.31
N THR A 97 22.23 28.72 -4.66
CA THR A 97 21.53 29.88 -4.08
C THR A 97 21.74 30.01 -2.57
N GLY A 98 22.20 28.94 -1.89
CA GLY A 98 22.29 28.89 -0.44
C GLY A 98 20.93 28.69 0.25
N GLU A 99 19.90 28.35 -0.53
CA GLU A 99 18.55 28.12 -0.02
C GLU A 99 18.47 26.87 0.84
N THR A 100 17.75 27.00 1.96
CA THR A 100 17.14 25.89 2.70
C THR A 100 15.65 26.19 2.82
N LEU A 101 14.85 25.53 2.00
CA LEU A 101 13.41 25.70 1.89
C LEU A 101 12.69 24.48 2.47
N HIS A 102 11.82 24.73 3.45
CA HIS A 102 10.84 23.79 3.95
C HIS A 102 9.52 24.00 3.22
N VAL A 103 9.05 22.96 2.53
CA VAL A 103 7.73 22.95 1.89
C VAL A 103 6.79 22.13 2.77
N VAL A 104 5.97 22.81 3.57
CA VAL A 104 4.95 22.15 4.38
C VAL A 104 3.77 21.79 3.48
N ILE A 105 3.29 20.57 3.58
CA ILE A 105 2.24 20.02 2.72
C ILE A 105 1.01 19.73 3.58
N ALA A 106 -0.11 20.36 3.25
CA ALA A 106 -1.40 20.09 3.84
C ALA A 106 -2.41 19.69 2.77
N GLN A 107 -3.22 18.68 3.05
CA GLN A 107 -4.30 18.24 2.14
C GLN A 107 -5.63 18.84 2.62
N GLY A 108 -6.25 19.67 1.79
CA GLY A 108 -7.56 20.29 2.02
C GLY A 108 -8.61 19.69 1.10
N GLY A 109 -9.10 18.48 1.42
CA GLY A 109 -10.04 17.76 0.56
C GLY A 109 -9.37 17.32 -0.75
N ARG A 110 -9.94 17.73 -1.91
CA ARG A 110 -9.33 17.47 -3.22
C ARG A 110 -8.11 18.34 -3.51
N ASN A 111 -7.98 19.49 -2.84
CA ASN A 111 -6.95 20.48 -3.14
C ASN A 111 -5.72 20.29 -2.24
N ASN A 112 -4.54 20.61 -2.80
CA ASN A 112 -3.29 20.65 -2.07
C ASN A 112 -2.97 22.09 -1.61
N VAL A 113 -2.49 22.25 -0.39
CA VAL A 113 -1.95 23.52 0.12
C VAL A 113 -0.50 23.32 0.47
N ARG A 114 0.36 24.21 -0.07
CA ARG A 114 1.80 24.22 0.21
C ARG A 114 2.19 25.52 0.87
N VAL A 115 2.98 25.44 1.92
CA VAL A 115 3.58 26.62 2.55
C VAL A 115 5.08 26.58 2.31
N LEU A 116 5.61 27.65 1.70
CA LEU A 116 7.03 27.81 1.42
C LEU A 116 7.68 28.60 2.56
N HIS A 117 8.42 27.89 3.41
CA HIS A 117 9.17 28.46 4.53
C HIS A 117 10.67 28.36 4.27
N TRP A 118 11.33 29.48 4.01
CA TRP A 118 12.79 29.54 3.90
C TRP A 118 13.41 29.67 5.29
N ALA A 119 14.21 28.67 5.66
CA ALA A 119 15.09 28.73 6.82
C ALA A 119 16.38 29.53 6.52
N SER A 120 16.83 29.51 5.27
CA SER A 120 17.95 30.34 4.77
C SER A 120 17.81 30.60 3.26
N GLY A 121 18.49 31.65 2.77
CA GLY A 121 18.63 31.93 1.34
C GLY A 121 17.35 32.38 0.62
N LYS A 122 16.32 32.84 1.34
CA LYS A 122 15.07 33.33 0.76
C LYS A 122 15.33 34.38 -0.34
N PRO A 123 14.73 34.26 -1.54
CA PRO A 123 14.79 35.34 -2.52
C PRO A 123 14.19 36.64 -1.98
N ASP A 124 14.84 37.77 -2.25
CA ASP A 124 14.39 39.09 -1.74
C ASP A 124 13.00 39.47 -2.24
N ALA A 125 12.64 39.03 -3.44
CA ALA A 125 11.36 39.34 -4.07
C ALA A 125 10.15 38.57 -3.50
N LEU A 126 10.36 37.60 -2.61
CA LEU A 126 9.30 36.76 -2.06
C LEU A 126 9.11 36.98 -0.56
N GLU A 127 7.87 36.87 -0.10
CA GLU A 127 7.56 36.78 1.32
C GLU A 127 7.87 35.38 1.86
N ASN A 128 8.32 35.31 3.11
CA ASN A 128 8.46 34.02 3.78
C ASN A 128 7.07 33.47 4.16
N ASP A 129 7.00 32.16 4.42
CA ASP A 129 5.75 31.48 4.80
C ASP A 129 4.63 31.65 3.77
N GLN A 130 4.99 31.83 2.50
CA GLN A 130 4.03 32.01 1.42
C GLN A 130 3.16 30.75 1.29
N THR A 131 1.85 30.92 1.44
CA THR A 131 0.86 29.86 1.21
C THR A 131 0.45 29.82 -0.26
N ARG A 132 0.41 28.63 -0.82
CA ARG A 132 0.01 28.33 -2.19
C ARG A 132 -1.10 27.31 -2.21
N TYR A 133 -2.28 27.71 -2.68
CA TYR A 133 -3.44 26.86 -2.86
C TYR A 133 -3.46 26.34 -4.30
N THR A 134 -3.40 25.03 -4.48
CA THR A 134 -3.56 24.40 -5.80
C THR A 134 -5.03 24.10 -6.06
N LEU A 135 -5.56 24.52 -7.21
CA LEU A 135 -6.87 24.10 -7.69
C LEU A 135 -6.71 23.07 -8.80
N ASP A 136 -7.29 21.90 -8.56
CA ASP A 136 -7.16 20.74 -9.44
C ASP A 136 -8.36 20.60 -10.40
N ASP A 137 -8.12 20.07 -11.59
CA ASP A 137 -9.18 19.62 -12.50
C ASP A 137 -9.76 18.24 -12.08
N HIS A 138 -10.65 17.68 -12.90
CA HIS A 138 -11.26 16.37 -12.61
C HIS A 138 -10.28 15.20 -12.64
N LEU A 139 -9.08 15.40 -13.21
CA LEU A 139 -7.99 14.41 -13.24
C LEU A 139 -6.98 14.61 -12.10
N GLY A 140 -7.19 15.62 -11.25
CA GLY A 140 -6.25 15.97 -10.19
C GLY A 140 -5.05 16.78 -10.70
N CYS A 141 -5.11 17.36 -11.89
CA CYS A 141 -4.01 18.18 -12.42
C CYS A 141 -4.06 19.59 -11.82
N GLY A 142 -2.94 20.08 -11.30
CA GLY A 142 -2.87 21.41 -10.70
C GLY A 142 -2.95 22.53 -11.74
N THR A 143 -4.16 23.01 -12.02
CA THR A 143 -4.41 24.00 -13.09
C THR A 143 -4.12 25.43 -12.66
N LEU A 144 -4.34 25.78 -11.39
CA LEU A 144 -4.12 27.11 -10.84
C LEU A 144 -3.36 27.02 -9.51
N GLU A 145 -2.47 27.97 -9.26
CA GLU A 145 -1.97 28.27 -7.91
C GLU A 145 -2.43 29.66 -7.49
N LEU A 146 -3.04 29.76 -6.31
CA LEU A 146 -3.47 31.02 -5.70
C LEU A 146 -2.69 31.30 -4.41
N ASP A 147 -2.46 32.56 -4.07
CA ASP A 147 -1.93 32.95 -2.76
C ASP A 147 -3.01 33.06 -1.68
N ALA A 148 -2.62 33.44 -0.46
CA ALA A 148 -3.52 33.59 0.68
C ALA A 148 -4.58 34.69 0.51
N GLN A 149 -4.39 35.60 -0.44
CA GLN A 149 -5.35 36.65 -0.79
C GLN A 149 -6.22 36.25 -1.99
N GLY A 150 -6.09 35.01 -2.47
CA GLY A 150 -6.81 34.50 -3.63
C GLY A 150 -6.31 35.07 -4.96
N GLN A 151 -5.13 35.71 -4.98
CA GLN A 151 -4.55 36.22 -6.22
C GLN A 151 -3.82 35.11 -6.97
N LEU A 152 -3.90 35.17 -8.30
CA LEU A 152 -3.28 34.18 -9.18
C LEU A 152 -1.76 34.24 -9.09
N ILE A 153 -1.12 33.14 -8.69
CA ILE A 153 0.34 32.94 -8.76
C ILE A 153 0.71 32.35 -10.12
N SER A 154 0.04 31.26 -10.51
CA SER A 154 0.35 30.54 -11.74
C SER A 154 -0.86 29.82 -12.32
N GLN A 155 -0.80 29.55 -13.64
CA GLN A 155 -1.79 28.77 -14.36
C GLN A 155 -1.10 27.80 -15.34
N GLU A 156 -1.57 26.56 -15.38
CA GLU A 156 -1.06 25.49 -16.26
C GLU A 156 -2.21 24.79 -16.98
N SER A 157 -1.98 24.41 -18.23
CA SER A 157 -2.89 23.56 -19.00
C SER A 157 -2.10 22.40 -19.60
N TYR A 158 -2.74 21.23 -19.68
CA TYR A 158 -2.08 19.98 -20.06
C TYR A 158 -2.66 19.43 -21.35
N TYR A 159 -1.80 18.89 -22.21
CA TYR A 159 -2.21 17.91 -23.21
C TYR A 159 -2.75 16.65 -22.52
N PRO A 160 -3.56 15.82 -23.20
CA PRO A 160 -4.22 14.67 -22.57
C PRO A 160 -3.28 13.72 -21.83
N PHE A 161 -2.04 13.54 -22.31
CA PHE A 161 -1.04 12.66 -21.70
C PHE A 161 -0.03 13.41 -20.81
N GLY A 162 -0.42 14.56 -20.25
CA GLY A 162 0.32 15.24 -19.19
C GLY A 162 1.50 16.12 -19.60
N GLY A 163 1.75 16.27 -20.91
CA GLY A 163 2.64 17.32 -21.40
C GLY A 163 2.02 18.70 -21.12
N THR A 164 2.81 19.64 -20.61
CA THR A 164 2.34 21.02 -20.42
C THR A 164 2.11 21.67 -21.80
N SER A 165 0.87 22.03 -22.09
CA SER A 165 0.47 22.71 -23.33
C SER A 165 0.66 24.23 -23.23
N TRP A 166 0.40 24.77 -22.04
CA TRP A 166 0.55 26.18 -21.74
C TRP A 166 0.85 26.37 -20.25
N TRP A 167 1.69 27.35 -19.93
CA TRP A 167 2.13 27.65 -18.57
C TRP A 167 2.47 29.13 -18.44
N ALA A 168 1.92 29.79 -17.43
CA ALA A 168 2.23 31.16 -17.07
C ALA A 168 2.27 31.32 -15.55
N GLY A 169 3.21 32.13 -15.07
CA GLY A 169 3.26 32.61 -13.68
C GLY A 169 3.28 34.13 -13.67
N ARG A 170 2.76 34.75 -12.61
CA ARG A 170 2.76 36.23 -12.50
C ARG A 170 4.16 36.84 -12.44
N ASN A 171 5.17 36.05 -12.02
CA ASN A 171 6.58 36.35 -12.22
C ASN A 171 7.42 35.06 -12.32
N ALA A 172 8.64 35.20 -12.84
CA ALA A 172 9.55 34.07 -13.08
C ALA A 172 10.05 33.40 -11.79
N ILE A 173 10.20 34.16 -10.69
CA ILE A 173 10.74 33.64 -9.43
C ILE A 173 9.71 32.68 -8.79
N GLU A 174 8.46 33.10 -8.65
CA GLU A 174 7.41 32.26 -8.06
C GLU A 174 7.12 31.01 -8.88
N ALA A 175 7.19 31.12 -10.21
CA ALA A 175 6.93 30.01 -11.13
C ALA A 175 7.92 28.83 -10.93
N ASN A 176 9.14 29.11 -10.45
CA ASN A 176 10.17 28.08 -10.23
C ASN A 176 9.87 27.17 -9.02
N TYR A 177 8.98 27.57 -8.12
CA TYR A 177 8.63 26.80 -6.94
C TYR A 177 7.44 25.83 -7.15
N LYS A 178 6.83 25.79 -8.35
CA LYS A 178 5.80 24.78 -8.68
C LYS A 178 6.43 23.48 -9.15
N THR A 179 6.35 22.46 -8.31
CA THR A 179 6.91 21.13 -8.56
C THR A 179 5.84 20.07 -8.86
N VAL A 180 4.66 20.18 -8.23
CA VAL A 180 3.51 19.30 -8.46
C VAL A 180 2.63 19.85 -9.58
N ARG A 181 2.31 19.01 -10.57
CA ARG A 181 1.65 19.44 -11.83
C ARG A 181 0.57 18.45 -12.27
N TYR A 182 0.80 17.69 -13.35
CA TYR A 182 -0.14 16.71 -13.89
C TYR A 182 -0.46 15.57 -12.90
N SER A 183 -1.73 15.22 -12.77
CA SER A 183 -2.26 14.20 -11.84
C SER A 183 -1.79 14.35 -10.39
N GLY A 184 -1.49 15.59 -9.95
CA GLY A 184 -0.98 15.86 -8.62
C GLY A 184 0.40 15.25 -8.35
N LYS A 185 1.18 14.95 -9.40
CA LYS A 185 2.52 14.36 -9.30
C LYS A 185 3.63 15.36 -9.51
N GLU A 186 4.75 15.12 -8.84
CA GLU A 186 5.96 15.94 -9.00
C GLU A 186 6.56 15.69 -10.40
N ARG A 187 6.79 16.77 -11.14
CA ARG A 187 7.60 16.75 -12.36
C ARG A 187 9.05 17.05 -12.00
N ASP A 188 9.91 16.07 -12.20
CA ASP A 188 11.34 16.18 -11.94
C ASP A 188 12.05 17.04 -13.00
N ALA A 189 13.30 17.43 -12.75
CA ALA A 189 14.08 18.23 -13.72
C ALA A 189 14.37 17.46 -15.00
N THR A 190 14.34 16.13 -14.92
CA THR A 190 14.40 15.19 -16.06
C THR A 190 13.17 15.27 -16.97
N GLY A 191 12.11 15.96 -16.53
CA GLY A 191 10.81 16.04 -17.21
C GLY A 191 9.88 14.87 -16.89
N LEU A 192 10.40 13.79 -16.29
CA LEU A 192 9.60 12.65 -15.85
C LEU A 192 8.68 13.06 -14.70
N TYR A 193 7.51 12.43 -14.64
CA TYR A 193 6.64 12.49 -13.48
C TYR A 193 6.89 11.30 -12.57
N TYR A 194 7.10 11.56 -11.28
CA TYR A 194 7.21 10.52 -10.26
C TYR A 194 5.85 10.19 -9.68
N TYR A 195 5.36 8.96 -9.93
CA TYR A 195 4.04 8.52 -9.47
C TYR A 195 4.08 7.67 -8.19
N GLY A 196 5.26 7.22 -7.77
CA GLY A 196 5.44 6.34 -6.61
C GLY A 196 6.32 5.14 -6.96
N LEU A 197 5.77 4.14 -7.66
CA LEU A 197 6.52 2.95 -8.05
C LEU A 197 7.11 3.03 -9.47
N ARG A 198 6.58 3.94 -10.29
CA ARG A 198 6.98 4.11 -11.69
C ARG A 198 7.25 5.58 -12.01
N TYR A 199 8.05 5.78 -13.05
CA TYR A 199 8.28 7.08 -13.66
C TYR A 199 7.53 7.16 -15.00
N TYR A 200 6.84 8.26 -15.21
CA TYR A 200 6.03 8.49 -16.40
C TYR A 200 6.69 9.51 -17.32
N ALA A 201 6.81 9.17 -18.61
CA ALA A 201 7.31 10.07 -19.63
C ALA A 201 6.13 10.64 -20.46
N PRO A 202 5.67 11.87 -20.19
CA PRO A 202 4.48 12.43 -20.85
C PRO A 202 4.65 12.58 -22.36
N TRP A 203 5.88 12.83 -22.85
CA TRP A 203 6.17 12.91 -24.28
C TRP A 203 6.17 11.55 -24.99
N LEU A 204 6.40 10.45 -24.25
CA LEU A 204 6.27 9.08 -24.78
C LEU A 204 4.86 8.52 -24.56
N GLN A 205 4.04 9.20 -23.75
CA GLN A 205 2.70 8.79 -23.37
C GLN A 205 2.68 7.40 -22.72
N ARG A 206 3.74 7.03 -21.97
CA ARG A 206 3.88 5.72 -21.33
C ARG A 206 4.81 5.73 -20.11
N TRP A 207 4.75 4.64 -19.36
CA TRP A 207 5.72 4.34 -18.30
C TRP A 207 7.09 3.97 -18.88
N ILE A 208 8.16 4.32 -18.18
CA ILE A 208 9.54 3.96 -18.57
C ILE A 208 10.05 2.67 -17.91
N ASN A 209 9.23 2.07 -17.04
CA ASN A 209 9.47 0.78 -16.42
C ASN A 209 8.14 0.00 -16.31
N PRO A 210 8.19 -1.34 -16.32
CA PRO A 210 7.00 -2.16 -16.41
C PRO A 210 6.16 -2.08 -15.13
N ASP A 211 4.87 -2.36 -15.26
CA ASP A 211 3.94 -2.42 -14.14
C ASP A 211 4.38 -3.42 -13.06
N PRO A 212 4.66 -2.96 -11.82
CA PRO A 212 5.01 -3.88 -10.73
C PRO A 212 3.85 -4.79 -10.33
N ALA A 213 2.60 -4.48 -10.70
CA ALA A 213 1.43 -5.35 -10.53
C ALA A 213 1.36 -6.46 -11.60
N GLY A 214 2.18 -6.40 -12.65
CA GLY A 214 2.16 -7.35 -13.75
C GLY A 214 0.94 -7.14 -14.66
N ILE A 215 0.29 -8.23 -15.07
CA ILE A 215 -0.76 -8.21 -16.11
C ILE A 215 -2.16 -7.76 -15.61
N GLU A 216 -2.26 -7.20 -14.40
CA GLU A 216 -3.54 -6.84 -13.78
C GLU A 216 -4.30 -5.78 -14.60
N ASP A 217 -3.59 -4.79 -15.14
CA ASP A 217 -4.15 -3.74 -16.01
C ASP A 217 -4.02 -4.05 -17.51
N GLY A 218 -3.71 -5.30 -17.85
CA GLY A 218 -3.60 -5.81 -19.21
C GLY A 218 -2.21 -6.30 -19.57
N LEU A 219 -2.06 -6.83 -20.79
CA LEU A 219 -0.81 -7.43 -21.27
C LEU A 219 0.29 -6.40 -21.55
N ASN A 220 -0.07 -5.12 -21.75
CA ASN A 220 0.89 -4.05 -22.00
C ASN A 220 1.34 -3.41 -20.68
N LEU A 221 2.47 -3.87 -20.15
CA LEU A 221 3.04 -3.40 -18.88
C LEU A 221 3.53 -1.94 -18.89
N TYR A 222 3.61 -1.31 -20.06
CA TYR A 222 4.01 0.09 -20.22
C TYR A 222 2.83 1.01 -20.53
N GLY A 223 1.65 0.42 -20.79
CA GLY A 223 0.44 1.16 -21.11
C GLY A 223 0.05 2.09 -19.96
N THR A 224 -0.41 3.29 -20.30
CA THR A 224 -0.93 4.24 -19.33
C THR A 224 -2.43 4.40 -19.53
N LEU A 225 -3.21 4.36 -18.45
CA LEU A 225 -4.62 4.78 -18.41
C LEU A 225 -5.51 4.15 -19.50
N ARG A 226 -5.16 2.95 -19.98
CA ARG A 226 -5.80 2.26 -21.12
C ARG A 226 -5.94 3.17 -22.37
N ASN A 227 -4.98 4.08 -22.56
CA ASN A 227 -5.00 5.13 -23.58
C ASN A 227 -6.21 6.08 -23.50
N ASN A 228 -6.86 6.19 -22.34
CA ASN A 228 -7.96 7.13 -22.07
C ASN A 228 -7.63 7.98 -20.82
N PRO A 229 -6.69 8.93 -20.94
CA PRO A 229 -6.24 9.75 -19.81
C PRO A 229 -7.23 10.84 -19.40
N LEU A 230 -8.31 11.04 -20.17
CA LEU A 230 -9.37 12.00 -19.83
C LEU A 230 -10.40 11.43 -18.85
N THR A 231 -10.40 10.10 -18.65
CA THR A 231 -11.35 9.39 -17.79
C THR A 231 -10.67 8.70 -16.62
N PHE A 232 -9.50 8.09 -16.84
CA PHE A 232 -8.79 7.32 -15.82
C PHE A 232 -7.66 8.15 -15.19
N ILE A 233 -7.42 7.94 -13.89
CA ILE A 233 -6.33 8.55 -13.13
C ILE A 233 -5.52 7.41 -12.49
N ASP A 234 -4.20 7.42 -12.64
CA ASP A 234 -3.31 6.51 -11.91
C ASP A 234 -2.81 7.23 -10.65
N ALA A 235 -3.46 6.96 -9.51
CA ALA A 235 -3.17 7.65 -8.26
C ALA A 235 -1.79 7.31 -7.68
N GLY A 236 -1.10 6.25 -8.13
CA GLY A 236 0.08 5.72 -7.43
C GLY A 236 1.19 5.11 -8.29
N GLY A 237 1.04 5.12 -9.61
CA GLY A 237 1.88 4.31 -10.50
C GLY A 237 1.84 2.83 -10.12
N GLY A 238 0.70 2.37 -9.58
CA GLY A 238 0.53 1.05 -8.95
C GLY A 238 0.63 1.01 -7.41
N VAL A 239 0.40 2.09 -6.65
CA VAL A 239 0.21 2.00 -5.18
C VAL A 239 -1.26 1.66 -4.90
N ALA A 240 -1.53 0.72 -3.99
CA ALA A 240 -2.90 0.49 -3.51
C ALA A 240 -3.03 0.96 -2.07
N ASP A 241 -4.03 1.81 -1.82
CA ASP A 241 -4.40 2.22 -0.47
C ASP A 241 -5.13 1.09 0.24
N ILE A 242 -4.91 0.98 1.55
CA ILE A 242 -5.76 0.17 2.42
C ILE A 242 -7.02 0.99 2.72
N PRO A 243 -8.22 0.53 2.30
CA PRO A 243 -9.47 1.18 2.68
C PRO A 243 -9.52 1.45 4.19
N LYS A 244 -10.03 2.62 4.57
CA LYS A 244 -10.15 3.02 5.98
C LYS A 244 -11.38 2.36 6.63
N HIS A 245 -11.35 1.03 6.64
CA HIS A 245 -12.44 0.19 7.12
C HIS A 245 -11.88 -0.92 8.00
N ILE A 246 -12.47 -1.09 9.18
CA ILE A 246 -12.18 -2.21 10.10
C ILE A 246 -13.36 -3.17 10.07
N HIS A 247 -13.09 -4.44 9.79
CA HIS A 247 -14.07 -5.51 9.66
C HIS A 247 -13.93 -6.50 10.81
N TYR A 248 -15.05 -6.73 11.50
CA TYR A 248 -15.22 -7.79 12.50
C TYR A 248 -16.24 -8.80 11.97
N ILE A 249 -16.00 -10.09 12.17
CA ILE A 249 -16.96 -11.16 11.82
C ILE A 249 -17.40 -11.85 13.10
N TRP A 250 -18.70 -12.08 13.24
CA TRP A 250 -19.24 -12.92 14.31
C TRP A 250 -20.27 -13.93 13.76
N LEU A 251 -20.06 -15.19 14.12
CA LEU A 251 -20.86 -16.33 13.67
C LEU A 251 -21.48 -17.06 14.88
N GLY A 252 -22.74 -17.47 14.76
CA GLY A 252 -23.40 -18.31 15.76
C GLY A 252 -24.29 -17.53 16.74
N ALA A 253 -24.22 -17.84 18.04
CA ALA A 253 -25.07 -17.20 19.04
C ALA A 253 -24.64 -15.76 19.33
N ALA A 254 -25.58 -14.87 19.64
CA ALA A 254 -25.30 -13.47 19.98
C ALA A 254 -24.67 -13.33 21.38
N LYS A 255 -25.08 -14.19 22.33
CA LYS A 255 -24.69 -14.06 23.75
C LYS A 255 -23.17 -13.95 23.99
N PRO A 256 -22.28 -14.74 23.37
CA PRO A 256 -20.85 -14.62 23.63
C PRO A 256 -20.20 -13.39 22.97
N LEU A 257 -20.84 -12.76 21.98
CA LEU A 257 -20.36 -11.50 21.37
C LEU A 257 -20.49 -10.33 22.34
N MET A 258 -21.54 -10.33 23.18
CA MET A 258 -21.88 -9.20 24.05
C MET A 258 -20.70 -8.75 24.93
N LYS A 259 -19.86 -9.68 25.39
CA LYS A 259 -18.67 -9.38 26.21
C LYS A 259 -17.55 -8.65 25.45
N HIS A 260 -17.60 -8.66 24.12
CA HIS A 260 -16.58 -8.06 23.25
C HIS A 260 -16.97 -6.68 22.70
N LEU A 261 -18.26 -6.30 22.79
CA LEU A 261 -18.76 -5.05 22.21
C LEU A 261 -18.07 -3.80 22.79
N SER A 262 -17.75 -3.78 24.07
CA SER A 262 -16.99 -2.69 24.70
C SER A 262 -15.57 -2.55 24.14
N GLY A 263 -14.93 -3.67 23.79
CA GLY A 263 -13.63 -3.70 23.10
C GLY A 263 -13.72 -3.11 21.69
N ILE A 264 -14.75 -3.52 20.93
CA ILE A 264 -15.01 -3.00 19.58
C ILE A 264 -15.29 -1.48 19.62
N LYS A 265 -16.12 -1.01 20.56
CA LYS A 265 -16.36 0.43 20.79
C LYS A 265 -15.08 1.21 21.04
N ARG A 266 -14.24 0.71 21.94
CA ARG A 266 -12.94 1.34 22.24
C ARG A 266 -12.04 1.37 21.00
N ASN A 267 -11.98 0.28 20.24
CA ASN A 267 -11.19 0.21 19.01
C ASN A 267 -11.70 1.21 17.96
N ALA A 268 -13.02 1.38 17.80
CA ALA A 268 -13.61 2.38 16.91
C ALA A 268 -13.29 3.81 17.37
N ALA A 269 -13.42 4.10 18.67
CA ALA A 269 -13.12 5.41 19.24
C ALA A 269 -11.64 5.82 19.08
N LEU A 270 -10.70 4.86 19.10
CA LEU A 270 -9.29 5.11 18.81
C LEU A 270 -9.03 5.43 17.33
N ASN A 271 -9.97 5.09 16.43
CA ASN A 271 -9.83 5.19 14.99
C ASN A 271 -10.96 6.01 14.35
N PRO A 272 -11.14 7.29 14.72
CA PRO A 272 -12.30 8.10 14.28
C PRO A 272 -12.35 8.35 12.76
N LYS A 273 -11.26 8.07 12.05
CA LYS A 273 -11.14 8.18 10.59
C LYS A 273 -11.47 6.88 9.84
N TYR A 274 -11.81 5.81 10.57
CA TYR A 274 -12.14 4.51 10.02
C TYR A 274 -13.62 4.21 10.22
N ASP A 275 -14.25 3.67 9.19
CA ASP A 275 -15.55 3.05 9.33
C ASP A 275 -15.36 1.65 9.92
N VAL A 276 -16.30 1.20 10.74
CA VAL A 276 -16.24 -0.11 11.38
C VAL A 276 -17.48 -0.89 11.00
N THR A 277 -17.33 -2.16 10.61
CA THR A 277 -18.47 -3.04 10.38
C THR A 277 -18.33 -4.34 11.15
N LEU A 278 -19.39 -4.68 11.88
CA LEU A 278 -19.57 -5.95 12.55
C LEU A 278 -20.54 -6.79 11.69
N HIS A 279 -19.98 -7.76 10.97
CA HIS A 279 -20.68 -8.66 10.06
C HIS A 279 -21.22 -9.86 10.85
N LEU A 280 -22.53 -10.03 10.88
CA LEU A 280 -23.22 -11.02 11.69
C LEU A 280 -23.89 -12.11 10.84
N ASP A 281 -23.58 -13.38 11.12
CA ASP A 281 -24.38 -14.54 10.69
C ASP A 281 -24.86 -15.30 11.94
N LEU A 282 -25.95 -14.79 12.54
CA LEU A 282 -26.50 -15.30 13.80
C LEU A 282 -27.39 -16.52 13.59
N ARG A 283 -27.36 -17.47 14.54
CA ARG A 283 -28.29 -18.60 14.60
C ARG A 283 -29.37 -18.36 15.64
N GLY A 284 -30.64 -18.31 15.22
CA GLY A 284 -31.82 -18.28 16.09
C GLY A 284 -32.02 -16.99 16.91
N ASP A 285 -30.97 -16.19 17.08
CA ASP A 285 -30.98 -14.89 17.76
C ASP A 285 -31.19 -13.73 16.76
N ASP A 286 -31.83 -12.64 17.21
CA ASP A 286 -31.82 -11.37 16.48
C ASP A 286 -30.62 -10.49 16.90
N ASP A 287 -30.40 -9.39 16.16
CA ASP A 287 -29.31 -8.45 16.40
C ASP A 287 -29.74 -7.23 17.24
N SER A 288 -30.93 -7.26 17.86
CA SER A 288 -31.52 -6.10 18.52
C SER A 288 -30.74 -5.68 19.78
N GLY A 289 -30.33 -6.64 20.60
CA GLY A 289 -29.45 -6.39 21.75
C GLY A 289 -28.06 -5.86 21.34
N ILE A 290 -27.49 -6.38 20.24
CA ILE A 290 -26.18 -5.92 19.73
C ILE A 290 -26.28 -4.49 19.22
N LYS A 291 -27.34 -4.17 18.45
CA LYS A 291 -27.59 -2.81 17.96
C LYS A 291 -27.82 -1.82 19.09
N SER A 292 -28.59 -2.21 20.11
CA SER A 292 -28.84 -1.37 21.29
C SER A 292 -27.55 -1.10 22.07
N GLU A 293 -26.65 -2.07 22.18
CA GLU A 293 -25.36 -1.86 22.85
C GLU A 293 -24.37 -1.05 22.02
N LEU A 294 -24.63 -0.77 20.74
CA LEU A 294 -23.73 -0.04 19.83
C LEU A 294 -24.36 1.26 19.28
N ASP A 295 -25.52 1.67 19.78
CA ASP A 295 -26.32 2.78 19.25
C ASP A 295 -25.65 4.15 19.37
N ASP A 296 -24.89 4.35 20.44
CA ASP A 296 -24.05 5.52 20.74
C ASP A 296 -22.75 5.58 19.92
N ALA A 297 -22.42 4.54 19.15
CA ALA A 297 -21.18 4.43 18.39
C ALA A 297 -21.41 4.66 16.89
N GLU A 298 -21.55 5.93 16.48
CA GLU A 298 -21.89 6.35 15.10
C GLU A 298 -21.03 5.72 13.99
N LYS A 299 -19.78 5.33 14.29
CA LYS A 299 -18.84 4.72 13.33
C LYS A 299 -18.99 3.21 13.16
N ILE A 300 -19.79 2.55 14.00
CA ILE A 300 -19.96 1.10 13.97
C ILE A 300 -21.27 0.75 13.28
N LYS A 301 -21.16 0.11 12.12
CA LYS A 301 -22.29 -0.50 11.41
C LYS A 301 -22.44 -1.96 11.84
N VAL A 302 -23.60 -2.31 12.35
CA VAL A 302 -24.02 -3.72 12.51
C VAL A 302 -24.69 -4.17 11.22
N SER A 303 -24.18 -5.24 10.61
CA SER A 303 -24.64 -5.70 9.30
C SER A 303 -24.96 -7.19 9.33
N ARG A 304 -26.11 -7.57 8.76
CA ARG A 304 -26.45 -8.98 8.57
C ARG A 304 -25.69 -9.49 7.36
N LEU A 305 -24.70 -10.35 7.59
CA LEU A 305 -23.76 -10.82 6.56
C LEU A 305 -24.48 -11.35 5.32
N ARG A 306 -25.55 -12.15 5.51
CA ARG A 306 -26.30 -12.79 4.42
C ARG A 306 -27.04 -11.83 3.49
N ASP A 307 -27.26 -10.59 3.92
CA ASP A 307 -27.95 -9.54 3.18
C ASP A 307 -26.97 -8.60 2.44
N GLU A 308 -25.67 -8.77 2.65
CA GLU A 308 -24.64 -7.93 2.03
C GLU A 308 -24.38 -8.30 0.57
N GLU A 309 -24.01 -7.29 -0.23
CA GLU A 309 -23.56 -7.48 -1.63
C GLU A 309 -22.42 -8.49 -1.72
N PHE A 310 -21.43 -8.38 -0.81
CA PHE A 310 -20.33 -9.33 -0.69
C PHE A 310 -20.82 -10.77 -0.60
N PHE A 311 -21.82 -11.06 0.24
CA PHE A 311 -22.28 -12.42 0.47
C PHE A 311 -23.02 -12.97 -0.77
N GLY A 312 -23.69 -12.10 -1.52
CA GLY A 312 -24.25 -12.43 -2.84
C GLY A 312 -23.18 -12.92 -3.82
N VAL A 313 -22.02 -12.26 -3.88
CA VAL A 313 -20.88 -12.68 -4.70
C VAL A 313 -20.21 -13.93 -4.14
N PHE A 314 -20.03 -13.98 -2.82
CA PHE A 314 -19.37 -15.08 -2.11
C PHE A 314 -20.07 -16.42 -2.35
N LYS A 315 -21.41 -16.45 -2.41
CA LYS A 315 -22.24 -17.63 -2.74
C LYS A 315 -21.81 -18.36 -4.01
N GLY A 316 -21.25 -17.65 -5.00
CA GLY A 316 -20.79 -18.23 -6.26
C GLY A 316 -19.41 -18.91 -6.19
N THR A 317 -18.75 -18.92 -5.03
CA THR A 317 -17.35 -19.34 -4.87
C THR A 317 -17.20 -20.72 -4.25
N LYS A 318 -16.07 -21.39 -4.50
CA LYS A 318 -15.70 -22.62 -3.79
C LYS A 318 -15.34 -22.39 -2.32
N SER A 319 -15.01 -21.16 -1.93
CA SER A 319 -14.83 -20.79 -0.53
C SER A 319 -16.17 -20.83 0.21
N HIS A 320 -17.27 -20.41 -0.42
CA HIS A 320 -18.61 -20.49 0.18
C HIS A 320 -19.05 -21.93 0.46
N ASP A 321 -18.77 -22.87 -0.45
CA ASP A 321 -19.06 -24.30 -0.22
C ASP A 321 -18.39 -24.80 1.08
N ILE A 322 -17.16 -24.35 1.35
CA ILE A 322 -16.39 -24.69 2.56
C ILE A 322 -16.96 -23.97 3.78
N TYR A 323 -17.33 -22.69 3.63
CA TYR A 323 -17.97 -21.91 4.68
C TYR A 323 -19.26 -22.57 5.18
N GLU A 324 -20.19 -22.92 4.29
CA GLU A 324 -21.47 -23.54 4.68
C GLU A 324 -21.24 -24.92 5.32
N ASN A 325 -20.21 -25.65 4.87
CA ASN A 325 -19.83 -26.91 5.48
C ASN A 325 -19.31 -26.76 6.93
N LEU A 326 -18.52 -25.71 7.19
CA LEU A 326 -17.96 -25.41 8.52
C LEU A 326 -18.97 -24.70 9.44
N TYR A 327 -19.83 -23.84 8.90
CA TYR A 327 -20.87 -23.12 9.64
C TYR A 327 -22.07 -24.00 10.02
N GLY A 328 -22.05 -25.30 9.68
CA GLY A 328 -23.07 -26.28 10.05
C GLY A 328 -23.40 -26.35 11.55
N ASP A 329 -23.95 -27.47 12.01
CA ASP A 329 -24.58 -27.47 13.34
C ASP A 329 -23.61 -27.49 14.53
N ASP A 330 -22.31 -27.66 14.27
CA ASP A 330 -21.29 -27.70 15.31
C ASP A 330 -20.57 -26.35 15.49
N PRO A 331 -20.85 -25.62 16.60
CA PRO A 331 -20.23 -24.32 16.84
C PRO A 331 -18.71 -24.37 17.03
N ARG A 332 -18.14 -25.55 17.27
CA ARG A 332 -16.68 -25.74 17.37
C ARG A 332 -15.96 -25.46 16.05
N ASN A 333 -16.69 -25.44 14.93
CA ASN A 333 -16.14 -25.17 13.60
C ASN A 333 -16.28 -23.69 13.17
N TYR A 334 -16.96 -22.84 13.94
CA TYR A 334 -17.24 -21.45 13.51
C TYR A 334 -15.99 -20.58 13.39
N ALA A 335 -14.96 -20.83 14.20
CA ALA A 335 -13.66 -20.17 14.02
C ALA A 335 -13.05 -20.49 12.63
N ALA A 336 -13.10 -21.75 12.19
CA ALA A 336 -12.65 -22.16 10.87
C ALA A 336 -13.54 -21.61 9.74
N ALA A 337 -14.85 -21.50 9.96
CA ALA A 337 -15.76 -20.84 9.02
C ALA A 337 -15.40 -19.35 8.86
N SER A 338 -15.08 -18.66 9.96
CA SER A 338 -14.61 -17.27 9.94
C SER A 338 -13.27 -17.11 9.21
N ASP A 339 -12.34 -18.08 9.33
CA ASP A 339 -11.10 -18.08 8.55
C ASP A 339 -11.34 -18.03 7.03
N VAL A 340 -12.33 -18.79 6.55
CA VAL A 340 -12.67 -18.79 5.12
C VAL A 340 -13.28 -17.44 4.72
N LEU A 341 -14.21 -16.94 5.52
CA LEU A 341 -14.87 -15.66 5.25
C LEU A 341 -13.93 -14.47 5.25
N ARG A 342 -13.04 -14.36 6.25
CA ARG A 342 -12.18 -13.17 6.43
C ARG A 342 -11.29 -12.91 5.22
N TYR A 343 -10.80 -13.96 4.56
CA TYR A 343 -9.97 -13.81 3.35
C TYR A 343 -10.79 -13.27 2.19
N SER A 344 -11.95 -13.88 1.91
CA SER A 344 -12.82 -13.43 0.81
C SER A 344 -13.40 -12.04 1.07
N LEU A 345 -13.74 -11.72 2.31
CA LEU A 345 -14.31 -10.43 2.71
C LEU A 345 -13.29 -9.30 2.54
N ILE A 346 -12.06 -9.47 3.04
CA ILE A 346 -11.00 -8.48 2.83
C ILE A 346 -10.54 -8.44 1.37
N ASN A 347 -10.56 -9.55 0.64
CA ASN A 347 -10.30 -9.50 -0.80
C ASN A 347 -11.40 -8.74 -1.56
N HIS A 348 -12.64 -8.70 -1.05
CA HIS A 348 -13.74 -7.95 -1.66
C HIS A 348 -13.70 -6.46 -1.31
N TYR A 349 -13.71 -6.13 -0.01
CA TYR A 349 -13.80 -4.74 0.46
C TYR A 349 -12.44 -4.06 0.65
N GLY A 350 -11.35 -4.83 0.83
CA GLY A 350 -10.10 -4.33 1.38
C GLY A 350 -10.22 -4.02 2.87
N GLY A 351 -9.28 -3.25 3.40
CA GLY A 351 -9.31 -2.74 4.77
C GLY A 351 -8.56 -3.63 5.73
N ILE A 352 -8.99 -3.63 6.99
CA ILE A 352 -8.37 -4.34 8.10
C ILE A 352 -9.39 -5.35 8.65
N TYR A 353 -9.03 -6.63 8.66
CA TYR A 353 -9.74 -7.61 9.45
C TYR A 353 -9.16 -7.65 10.86
N SER A 354 -10.02 -7.80 11.86
CA SER A 354 -9.62 -8.06 13.25
C SER A 354 -10.63 -8.98 13.93
N ASP A 355 -10.15 -9.93 14.74
CA ASP A 355 -11.02 -10.77 15.57
C ASP A 355 -11.73 -9.90 16.63
N ALA A 356 -12.95 -10.30 17.02
CA ALA A 356 -13.80 -9.50 17.89
C ALA A 356 -13.19 -9.26 19.30
N ASP A 357 -12.26 -10.11 19.73
CA ASP A 357 -11.59 -10.03 21.02
C ASP A 357 -10.18 -9.38 20.96
N ASP A 358 -9.73 -8.97 19.78
CA ASP A 358 -8.46 -8.26 19.60
C ASP A 358 -8.56 -6.80 20.10
N THR A 359 -7.46 -6.33 20.71
CA THR A 359 -7.38 -5.00 21.32
C THR A 359 -6.44 -4.08 20.56
N PHE A 360 -6.92 -2.89 20.21
CA PHE A 360 -6.09 -1.84 19.64
C PHE A 360 -5.41 -1.06 20.78
N THR A 361 -4.08 -1.01 20.77
CA THR A 361 -3.28 -0.30 21.79
C THR A 361 -3.10 1.18 21.47
N ARG A 362 -3.30 1.57 20.21
CA ARG A 362 -3.31 2.96 19.73
C ARG A 362 -4.15 3.10 18.46
N GLY A 363 -4.50 4.34 18.09
CA GLY A 363 -5.07 4.64 16.78
C GLY A 363 -4.09 4.40 15.62
N ILE A 364 -4.65 4.10 14.45
CA ILE A 364 -3.93 3.88 13.20
C ILE A 364 -3.43 5.22 12.65
N LYS A 365 -2.16 5.27 12.25
CA LYS A 365 -1.53 6.44 11.64
C LYS A 365 -1.64 6.36 10.12
N VAL A 366 -1.65 7.52 9.47
CA VAL A 366 -1.72 7.64 8.00
C VAL A 366 -0.58 6.85 7.33
N ASP A 367 0.61 6.86 7.93
CA ASP A 367 1.79 6.22 7.37
C ASP A 367 1.91 4.72 7.72
N ASP A 368 0.96 4.15 8.47
CA ASP A 368 1.03 2.72 8.84
C ASP A 368 0.86 1.81 7.59
N PHE A 369 0.24 2.30 6.50
CA PHE A 369 -0.13 1.46 5.36
C PHE A 369 0.37 1.91 3.97
N LEU A 370 1.28 2.88 3.89
CA LEU A 370 1.84 3.35 2.61
C LEU A 370 2.71 2.26 1.95
N THR A 371 2.21 1.58 0.90
CA THR A 371 2.94 0.43 0.33
C THR A 371 2.55 -0.04 -1.08
N LYS A 372 3.22 -1.10 -1.56
CA LYS A 372 2.96 -1.79 -2.85
C LYS A 372 1.54 -2.41 -2.94
N PRO A 373 0.96 -2.59 -4.14
CA PRO A 373 -0.45 -2.92 -4.29
C PRO A 373 -0.78 -4.36 -3.86
N ASN A 374 0.19 -5.27 -3.94
CA ASN A 374 0.00 -6.68 -3.60
C ASN A 374 0.34 -7.02 -2.15
N ARG A 375 0.59 -6.01 -1.30
CA ARG A 375 1.03 -6.28 0.07
C ARG A 375 -0.14 -6.64 0.97
N VAL A 376 0.05 -7.71 1.74
CA VAL A 376 -0.76 -8.03 2.91
C VAL A 376 0.07 -7.66 4.14
N PHE A 377 -0.48 -6.81 4.99
CA PHE A 377 0.13 -6.44 6.28
C PHE A 377 -0.33 -7.42 7.35
N THR A 378 0.60 -7.85 8.19
CA THR A 378 0.34 -8.95 9.12
C THR A 378 0.78 -8.66 10.54
N LEU A 379 0.38 -9.55 11.44
CA LEU A 379 1.00 -9.68 12.75
C LEU A 379 2.41 -10.30 12.65
N ARG A 380 3.16 -10.24 13.76
CA ARG A 380 4.43 -10.94 13.94
C ARG A 380 4.18 -12.45 14.08
N PRO A 381 5.16 -13.30 13.69
CA PRO A 381 5.05 -14.74 13.87
C PRO A 381 4.92 -15.15 15.34
N THR A 382 4.22 -16.26 15.57
CA THR A 382 4.08 -16.94 16.85
C THR A 382 4.33 -18.44 16.67
N ASP A 383 4.70 -19.13 17.74
CA ASP A 383 4.73 -20.59 17.81
C ASP A 383 3.32 -21.19 17.86
N THR A 384 3.22 -22.44 17.42
CA THR A 384 2.01 -23.26 17.62
C THR A 384 2.10 -24.05 18.92
N PRO A 385 0.98 -24.31 19.61
CA PRO A 385 1.02 -25.00 20.90
C PRO A 385 1.31 -26.51 20.78
N TRP A 386 1.14 -27.10 19.59
CA TRP A 386 1.30 -28.54 19.36
C TRP A 386 2.63 -28.94 18.73
N GLU A 387 3.36 -28.01 18.10
CA GLU A 387 4.65 -28.29 17.48
C GLU A 387 5.64 -27.16 17.79
N LYS A 388 6.62 -27.47 18.64
CA LYS A 388 7.55 -26.52 19.26
C LYS A 388 8.38 -25.71 18.25
N ASP A 389 8.63 -26.26 17.07
CA ASP A 389 9.43 -25.63 16.01
C ASP A 389 8.57 -25.17 14.81
N GLU A 390 7.24 -25.28 14.91
CA GLU A 390 6.32 -24.74 13.92
C GLU A 390 5.93 -23.30 14.29
N PHE A 391 6.26 -22.38 13.38
CA PHE A 391 5.92 -20.96 13.49
C PHE A 391 4.95 -20.55 12.39
N VAL A 392 4.02 -19.67 12.75
CA VAL A 392 3.00 -19.15 11.85
C VAL A 392 2.80 -17.66 12.05
N ILE A 393 2.39 -16.97 11.00
CA ILE A 393 1.83 -15.63 11.06
C ILE A 393 0.35 -15.77 11.45
N PRO A 394 -0.09 -15.21 12.59
CA PRO A 394 -1.50 -15.21 12.96
C PRO A 394 -2.36 -14.54 11.89
N ASN A 395 -3.53 -15.12 11.62
CA ASN A 395 -4.55 -14.57 10.72
C ASN A 395 -5.70 -13.87 11.49
N SER A 396 -5.54 -13.67 12.81
CA SER A 396 -6.52 -12.99 13.67
C SER A 396 -6.71 -11.52 13.32
N SER A 397 -5.65 -10.88 12.82
CA SER A 397 -5.72 -9.53 12.27
C SER A 397 -4.76 -9.38 11.09
N PHE A 398 -5.24 -8.84 9.98
CA PHE A 398 -4.44 -8.53 8.79
C PHE A 398 -5.08 -7.39 7.99
N ALA A 399 -4.30 -6.72 7.14
CA ALA A 399 -4.80 -5.65 6.29
C ALA A 399 -4.38 -5.86 4.85
N SER A 400 -5.28 -5.53 3.92
CA SER A 400 -5.01 -5.66 2.49
C SER A 400 -5.82 -4.66 1.67
N PRO A 401 -5.33 -4.26 0.49
CA PRO A 401 -6.16 -3.60 -0.50
C PRO A 401 -7.24 -4.56 -0.99
N ALA A 402 -8.34 -4.00 -1.51
CA ALA A 402 -9.33 -4.81 -2.22
C ALA A 402 -8.69 -5.47 -3.45
N ARG A 403 -9.22 -6.64 -3.83
CA ARG A 403 -8.83 -7.44 -5.00
C ARG A 403 -7.35 -7.85 -5.00
N ASN A 404 -6.78 -8.08 -3.82
CA ASN A 404 -5.38 -8.49 -3.71
C ASN A 404 -5.18 -9.91 -4.28
N PRO A 405 -4.27 -10.09 -5.27
CA PRO A 405 -4.04 -11.38 -5.91
C PRO A 405 -3.42 -12.42 -4.96
N VAL A 406 -2.76 -11.99 -3.88
CA VAL A 406 -2.23 -12.87 -2.83
C VAL A 406 -3.39 -13.50 -2.05
N LEU A 407 -4.42 -12.73 -1.70
CA LEU A 407 -5.63 -13.27 -1.06
C LEU A 407 -6.41 -14.20 -2.01
N THR A 408 -6.47 -13.88 -3.30
CA THR A 408 -7.04 -14.78 -4.31
C THR A 408 -6.28 -16.13 -4.38
N ARG A 409 -4.94 -16.10 -4.28
CA ARG A 409 -4.12 -17.33 -4.23
C ARG A 409 -4.29 -18.07 -2.92
N LEU A 410 -4.49 -17.36 -1.81
CA LEU A 410 -4.82 -17.93 -0.52
C LEU A 410 -6.14 -18.69 -0.56
N GLU A 411 -7.21 -18.09 -1.07
CA GLU A 411 -8.52 -18.73 -1.24
C GLU A 411 -8.40 -20.00 -2.09
N LYS A 412 -7.68 -19.95 -3.21
CA LYS A 412 -7.40 -21.13 -4.04
C LYS A 412 -6.63 -22.21 -3.28
N LYS A 413 -5.69 -21.82 -2.41
CA LYS A 413 -4.91 -22.75 -1.60
C LYS A 413 -5.76 -23.40 -0.51
N VAL A 414 -6.66 -22.65 0.14
CA VAL A 414 -7.68 -23.17 1.07
C VAL A 414 -8.53 -24.23 0.37
N VAL A 415 -9.09 -23.90 -0.81
CA VAL A 415 -9.89 -24.85 -1.60
C VAL A 415 -9.10 -26.11 -1.96
N LYS A 416 -7.82 -25.97 -2.31
CA LYS A 416 -6.94 -27.10 -2.59
C LYS A 416 -6.68 -27.96 -1.35
N ARG A 417 -6.42 -27.37 -0.18
CA ARG A 417 -6.17 -28.12 1.06
C ARG A 417 -7.42 -28.80 1.58
N HIS A 418 -8.56 -28.11 1.52
CA HIS A 418 -9.87 -28.68 1.81
C HIS A 418 -10.17 -29.89 0.91
N SER A 419 -9.73 -29.88 -0.35
CA SER A 419 -9.97 -30.99 -1.28
C SER A 419 -9.40 -32.34 -0.83
N THR A 420 -8.37 -32.33 0.03
CA THR A 420 -7.80 -33.56 0.63
C THR A 420 -8.81 -34.29 1.51
N TYR A 421 -9.79 -33.56 2.06
CA TYR A 421 -10.79 -34.12 2.97
C TYR A 421 -12.11 -34.46 2.29
N ARG A 422 -12.29 -34.21 0.97
CA ARG A 422 -13.58 -34.33 0.25
C ARG A 422 -14.30 -35.69 0.36
N ALA A 423 -13.58 -36.77 0.65
CA ALA A 423 -14.20 -38.08 0.85
C ALA A 423 -15.07 -38.11 2.12
N GLU A 424 -14.77 -37.22 3.06
CA GLU A 424 -15.49 -37.01 4.30
C GLU A 424 -16.04 -35.57 4.29
N ASP A 425 -17.26 -35.37 4.76
CA ASP A 425 -17.81 -34.03 4.95
C ASP A 425 -16.89 -33.29 5.95
N PHE A 426 -16.14 -32.26 5.52
CA PHE A 426 -15.00 -31.72 6.29
C PHE A 426 -15.41 -31.20 7.67
N GLY A 427 -16.56 -30.53 7.77
CA GLY A 427 -17.16 -30.11 9.03
C GLY A 427 -17.46 -31.30 9.94
N LYS A 428 -18.06 -32.38 9.41
CA LYS A 428 -18.30 -33.62 10.17
C LYS A 428 -17.00 -34.31 10.57
N TYR A 429 -15.99 -34.32 9.71
CA TYR A 429 -14.68 -34.86 10.02
C TYR A 429 -14.06 -34.11 11.21
N LEU A 430 -14.02 -32.77 11.17
CA LEU A 430 -13.56 -31.96 12.30
C LEU A 430 -14.38 -32.21 13.57
N SER A 431 -15.70 -32.36 13.44
CA SER A 431 -16.59 -32.65 14.58
C SER A 431 -16.35 -34.03 15.20
N SER A 432 -15.83 -34.99 14.42
CA SER A 432 -15.50 -36.34 14.89
C SER A 432 -14.20 -36.40 15.70
N LEU A 433 -13.33 -35.41 15.55
CA LEU A 433 -12.08 -35.32 16.30
C LEU A 433 -12.37 -34.92 17.75
N THR A 434 -12.04 -35.82 18.67
CA THR A 434 -12.19 -35.59 20.12
C THR A 434 -11.04 -34.76 20.69
N ASP A 435 -9.85 -34.86 20.10
CA ASP A 435 -8.68 -34.09 20.50
C ASP A 435 -8.69 -32.69 19.88
N VAL A 436 -8.59 -31.67 20.73
CA VAL A 436 -8.65 -30.27 20.31
C VAL A 436 -7.40 -29.88 19.52
N GLU A 437 -6.22 -30.40 19.87
CA GLU A 437 -4.97 -30.09 19.18
C GLU A 437 -4.96 -30.67 17.78
N ASP A 438 -5.43 -31.90 17.59
CA ASP A 438 -5.53 -32.52 16.27
C ASP A 438 -6.53 -31.77 15.37
N ARG A 439 -7.67 -31.35 15.94
CA ARG A 439 -8.62 -30.49 15.22
C ARG A 439 -7.96 -29.16 14.82
N MET A 440 -7.25 -28.51 15.73
CA MET A 440 -6.63 -27.20 15.47
C MET A 440 -5.44 -27.26 14.52
N LYS A 441 -4.65 -28.34 14.52
CA LYS A 441 -3.64 -28.63 13.48
C LYS A 441 -4.28 -28.62 12.09
N ILE A 442 -5.39 -29.34 11.93
CA ILE A 442 -6.09 -29.44 10.65
C ILE A 442 -6.71 -28.09 10.28
N VAL A 443 -7.38 -27.40 11.20
CA VAL A 443 -7.95 -26.06 10.95
C VAL A 443 -6.85 -25.09 10.52
N SER A 444 -5.76 -24.99 11.28
CA SER A 444 -4.60 -24.14 10.95
C SER A 444 -4.05 -24.46 9.56
N TRP A 445 -3.91 -25.75 9.25
CA TRP A 445 -3.42 -26.20 7.95
C TRP A 445 -4.39 -25.90 6.81
N VAL A 446 -5.70 -26.08 6.95
CA VAL A 446 -6.66 -25.91 5.85
C VAL A 446 -7.08 -24.46 5.67
N THR A 447 -7.53 -23.80 6.73
CA THR A 447 -8.17 -22.48 6.69
C THR A 447 -7.41 -21.42 7.49
N GLY A 448 -6.69 -21.80 8.54
CA GLY A 448 -6.13 -20.88 9.52
C GLY A 448 -4.69 -20.36 9.26
N PRO A 449 -3.93 -20.07 10.34
CA PRO A 449 -2.63 -19.42 10.26
C PRO A 449 -1.58 -20.12 9.38
N LYS A 450 -1.57 -21.46 9.32
CA LYS A 450 -0.56 -22.19 8.54
C LYS A 450 -0.75 -22.02 7.03
N VAL A 451 -1.99 -22.06 6.51
CA VAL A 451 -2.24 -21.78 5.09
C VAL A 451 -1.96 -20.33 4.74
N PHE A 452 -2.32 -19.40 5.63
CA PHE A 452 -2.03 -17.98 5.50
C PHE A 452 -0.52 -17.74 5.38
N THR A 453 0.25 -18.28 6.31
CA THR A 453 1.71 -18.20 6.34
C THR A 453 2.33 -18.78 5.07
N ASP A 454 1.98 -20.01 4.70
CA ASP A 454 2.60 -20.70 3.57
C ASP A 454 2.41 -19.94 2.24
N VAL A 455 1.26 -19.30 2.06
CA VAL A 455 0.98 -18.48 0.88
C VAL A 455 1.80 -17.19 0.94
N LEU A 456 1.74 -16.44 2.04
CA LEU A 456 2.48 -15.18 2.17
C LEU A 456 3.99 -15.33 1.97
N LEU A 457 4.60 -16.36 2.57
CA LEU A 457 6.04 -16.61 2.44
C LEU A 457 6.44 -17.10 1.04
N LYS A 458 5.50 -17.69 0.28
CA LYS A 458 5.72 -18.06 -1.11
C LYS A 458 5.70 -16.83 -2.03
N GLU A 459 4.80 -15.89 -1.76
CA GLU A 459 4.54 -14.72 -2.60
C GLU A 459 5.50 -13.56 -2.35
N ASP A 460 6.01 -13.39 -1.13
CA ASP A 460 6.95 -12.32 -0.79
C ASP A 460 8.27 -12.89 -0.24
N ARG A 461 9.29 -12.94 -1.12
CA ARG A 461 10.66 -13.37 -0.74
C ARG A 461 11.27 -12.52 0.37
N GLY A 462 10.92 -11.23 0.44
CA GLY A 462 11.38 -10.33 1.50
C GLY A 462 10.72 -10.68 2.84
N LEU A 463 9.42 -10.97 2.84
CA LEU A 463 8.70 -11.44 4.01
C LEU A 463 9.23 -12.80 4.47
N LYS A 464 9.55 -13.71 3.55
CA LYS A 464 10.20 -14.99 3.87
C LYS A 464 11.53 -14.82 4.60
N ARG A 465 12.39 -13.92 4.13
CA ARG A 465 13.66 -13.61 4.80
C ARG A 465 13.43 -13.01 6.18
N LEU A 466 12.48 -12.08 6.28
CA LEU A 466 12.13 -11.42 7.54
C LEU A 466 11.57 -12.41 8.56
N PHE A 467 10.67 -13.29 8.14
CA PHE A 467 10.09 -14.36 8.94
C PHE A 467 11.18 -15.27 9.53
N SER A 468 12.12 -15.74 8.68
CA SER A 468 13.26 -16.53 9.15
C SER A 468 14.19 -15.74 10.09
N ALA A 469 14.37 -14.44 9.86
CA ALA A 469 15.20 -13.60 10.72
C ALA A 469 14.58 -13.43 12.12
N ILE A 470 13.28 -13.18 12.20
CA ILE A 470 12.54 -13.05 13.47
C ILE A 470 12.66 -14.34 14.28
N ILE A 471 12.38 -15.49 13.67
CA ILE A 471 12.46 -16.79 14.37
C ILE A 471 13.87 -17.04 14.89
N ASN A 472 14.89 -16.80 14.06
CA ASN A 472 16.27 -16.99 14.48
C ASN A 472 16.66 -16.06 15.63
N GLN A 473 16.25 -14.78 15.61
CA GLN A 473 16.65 -13.80 16.60
C GLN A 473 15.84 -13.89 17.90
N GLU A 474 14.53 -13.77 17.79
CA GLU A 474 13.65 -13.54 18.95
C GLU A 474 13.30 -14.84 19.63
N ILE A 475 13.31 -15.94 18.89
CA ILE A 475 12.86 -17.24 19.39
C ILE A 475 14.05 -18.16 19.68
N HIS A 476 15.04 -18.18 18.80
CA HIS A 476 16.24 -19.00 19.00
C HIS A 476 17.46 -18.24 19.56
N GLY A 477 17.32 -16.93 19.85
CA GLY A 477 18.39 -16.13 20.46
C GLY A 477 19.63 -15.93 19.60
N LYS A 478 19.54 -16.13 18.27
CA LYS A 478 20.69 -15.99 17.36
C LYS A 478 20.95 -14.52 17.02
N GLU A 479 22.21 -14.14 17.04
CA GLU A 479 22.63 -12.79 16.69
C GLU A 479 22.45 -12.51 15.18
N LEU A 480 21.74 -11.44 14.83
CA LEU A 480 21.55 -11.02 13.43
C LEU A 480 22.55 -9.95 13.01
N LYS A 481 23.09 -10.08 11.81
CA LYS A 481 23.80 -8.98 11.14
C LYS A 481 22.79 -7.90 10.71
N LYS A 482 23.09 -6.62 10.96
CA LYS A 482 22.23 -5.46 10.63
C LYS A 482 20.88 -5.45 11.37
N GLN A 483 20.91 -5.47 12.70
CA GLN A 483 19.71 -5.45 13.56
C GLN A 483 18.78 -4.26 13.26
N GLU A 484 19.31 -3.04 13.13
CA GLU A 484 18.50 -1.85 12.86
C GLU A 484 17.72 -1.94 11.54
N GLN A 485 18.34 -2.50 10.50
CA GLN A 485 17.68 -2.71 9.20
C GLN A 485 16.54 -3.74 9.31
N HIS A 486 16.76 -4.83 10.06
CA HIS A 486 15.72 -5.83 10.29
C HIS A 486 14.56 -5.25 11.10
N HIS A 487 14.87 -4.52 12.17
CA HIS A 487 13.84 -3.87 12.99
C HIS A 487 12.99 -2.91 12.16
N SER A 488 13.61 -2.09 11.31
CA SER A 488 12.89 -1.19 10.39
C SER A 488 11.99 -1.94 9.39
N GLU A 489 12.44 -3.08 8.85
CA GLU A 489 11.60 -3.90 7.96
C GLU A 489 10.43 -4.56 8.69
N ILE A 490 10.61 -4.98 9.95
CA ILE A 490 9.54 -5.54 10.79
C ILE A 490 8.48 -4.48 11.05
N GLU A 491 8.89 -3.28 11.47
CA GLU A 491 7.99 -2.16 11.74
C GLU A 491 7.14 -1.79 10.52
N LYS A 492 7.65 -2.01 9.29
CA LYS A 492 6.93 -1.72 8.04
C LYS A 492 6.05 -2.85 7.56
N ARG A 493 6.53 -4.10 7.61
CA ARG A 493 5.83 -5.26 7.02
C ARG A 493 4.84 -5.90 7.99
N MET A 494 5.11 -5.80 9.28
CA MET A 494 4.29 -6.37 10.35
C MET A 494 3.66 -5.26 11.21
N VAL A 495 3.30 -4.16 10.55
CA VAL A 495 2.84 -2.89 11.16
C VAL A 495 1.65 -3.08 12.10
N ILE A 496 0.81 -4.08 11.84
CA ILE A 496 -0.38 -4.39 12.65
C ILE A 496 0.01 -4.72 14.08
N SER A 497 1.15 -5.39 14.28
CA SER A 497 1.67 -5.74 15.62
C SER A 497 2.03 -4.54 16.48
N ARG A 498 2.15 -3.35 15.89
CA ARG A 498 2.47 -2.10 16.60
C ARG A 498 1.24 -1.52 17.29
N PHE A 499 0.05 -1.91 16.88
CA PHE A 499 -1.20 -1.33 17.38
C PHE A 499 -2.29 -2.34 17.67
N ILE A 500 -2.16 -3.62 17.30
CA ILE A 500 -3.09 -4.69 17.70
C ILE A 500 -2.37 -5.71 18.59
N ARG A 501 -2.99 -6.04 19.71
CA ARG A 501 -2.66 -7.18 20.56
C ARG A 501 -3.73 -8.24 20.37
N PHE A 502 -3.31 -9.44 19.99
CA PHE A 502 -4.24 -10.56 19.86
C PHE A 502 -4.75 -10.99 21.24
N GLY A 503 -6.04 -11.35 21.34
CA GLY A 503 -6.70 -11.69 22.59
C GLY A 503 -6.10 -12.89 23.33
N SER A 504 -6.24 -12.93 24.66
CA SER A 504 -5.83 -14.05 25.53
C SER A 504 -6.86 -15.19 25.62
N SER A 505 -7.99 -15.07 24.90
CA SER A 505 -9.09 -16.03 24.93
C SER A 505 -8.79 -17.17 23.96
N ASN A 506 -7.98 -18.15 24.40
CA ASN A 506 -7.81 -19.41 23.69
C ASN A 506 -7.53 -19.29 22.17
N SER A 507 -6.49 -18.56 21.76
CA SER A 507 -6.12 -18.40 20.32
C SER A 507 -5.93 -19.72 19.56
N TRP A 508 -5.87 -20.85 20.29
CA TRP A 508 -5.77 -22.20 19.77
C TRP A 508 -6.67 -23.22 20.51
N ARG A 509 -7.63 -22.84 21.38
CA ARG A 509 -8.37 -23.79 22.25
C ARG A 509 -9.90 -23.68 22.25
#